data_AF-A0A7J2MRG6-F1
#
_entry.id   AF-A0A7J2MRG6-F1
#
_cell.length_a   1.000
_cell.length_b   1.000
_cell.length_c   1.000
_cell.angle_alpha   90.00
_cell.angle_beta   90.00
_cell.angle_gamma   90.00
#
_symmetry.space_group_name_H-M   'P 1'
#
loop_
_entity.id
_entity.type
_entity.pdbx_description
1 polymer ?
#
loop_
_entity_poly.entity_id
_entity_poly.type
_entity_poly.pdbx_seq_one_letter_code
_entity_poly.pdbx_strand_id
1 'polypeptide(L)'
;VTEMIQKLNKMGFVSYEKYKGITLTKKGEKLAKDVYKRNETLFNFLKIIGVKEKVAEDDACKMEHDLTPATTKHLAKFVEFVQSSPRNPKWLDHFKYYSKTGKHIECKEEVLK
;
A
#
# COMPACT_ATOMS: atom_id res chain seq x y z
N VAL A 1 12.66 -4.20 -23.70
CA VAL A 1 12.45 -5.16 -22.59
C VAL A 1 13.72 -5.95 -22.25
N THR A 2 14.45 -6.47 -23.25
CA THR A 2 15.72 -7.22 -23.06
C THR A 2 16.81 -6.45 -22.30
N GLU A 3 16.97 -5.15 -22.53
CA GLU A 3 17.98 -4.33 -21.85
C GLU A 3 17.76 -4.24 -20.33
N MET A 4 16.51 -4.09 -19.89
CA MET A 4 16.21 -3.95 -18.46
C MET A 4 16.39 -5.28 -17.72
N ILE A 5 16.05 -6.40 -18.37
CA ILE A 5 16.34 -7.76 -17.85
C ILE A 5 17.85 -7.98 -17.72
N GLN A 6 18.63 -7.59 -18.73
CA GLN A 6 20.09 -7.70 -18.67
C GLN A 6 20.67 -6.84 -17.55
N LYS A 7 20.14 -5.63 -17.32
CA LYS A 7 20.54 -4.76 -16.20
C LYS A 7 20.21 -5.39 -14.85
N LEU A 8 19.01 -5.92 -14.67
CA LEU A 8 18.60 -6.62 -13.45
C LEU A 8 19.47 -7.87 -13.19
N ASN A 9 19.85 -8.60 -14.25
CA ASN A 9 20.73 -9.76 -14.17
C ASN A 9 22.13 -9.35 -13.71
N LYS A 10 22.70 -8.27 -14.30
CA LYS A 10 23.98 -7.69 -13.87
C LYS A 10 23.97 -7.20 -12.42
N MET A 11 22.83 -6.69 -11.95
CA MET A 11 22.64 -6.26 -10.55
C MET A 11 22.38 -7.42 -9.58
N GLY A 12 22.26 -8.66 -10.09
CA GLY A 12 22.03 -9.88 -9.32
C GLY A 12 20.60 -10.04 -8.79
N PHE A 13 19.63 -9.33 -9.36
CA PHE A 13 18.21 -9.44 -8.96
C PHE A 13 17.46 -10.54 -9.70
N VAL A 14 17.83 -10.83 -10.94
CA VAL A 14 17.27 -11.94 -11.71
C VAL A 14 18.39 -12.86 -12.16
N SER A 15 18.08 -14.14 -12.36
CA SER A 15 18.90 -15.09 -13.09
C SER A 15 18.30 -15.24 -14.48
N TYR A 16 19.06 -14.85 -15.51
CA TYR A 16 18.71 -15.02 -16.91
C TYR A 16 19.56 -16.11 -17.55
N GLU A 17 18.92 -17.23 -17.92
CA GLU A 17 19.55 -18.30 -18.68
C GLU A 17 18.86 -18.41 -20.05
N LYS A 18 19.67 -18.38 -21.12
CA LYS A 18 19.17 -18.52 -22.49
C LYS A 18 18.41 -19.84 -22.59
N TYR A 19 17.18 -19.80 -23.09
CA TYR A 19 16.21 -20.92 -23.20
C TYR A 19 15.53 -21.41 -21.90
N LYS A 20 15.97 -20.97 -20.71
CA LYS A 20 15.34 -21.34 -19.43
C LYS A 20 14.46 -20.24 -18.82
N GLY A 21 14.51 -19.03 -19.38
CA GLY A 21 13.67 -17.91 -18.94
C GLY A 21 14.35 -17.03 -17.89
N ILE A 22 13.54 -16.30 -17.13
CA ILE A 22 13.97 -15.32 -16.14
C ILE A 22 13.38 -15.73 -14.79
N THR A 23 14.23 -15.86 -13.78
CA THR A 23 13.80 -16.15 -12.41
C THR A 23 14.34 -15.10 -11.46
N LEU A 24 13.62 -14.78 -10.38
CA LEU A 24 14.14 -13.90 -9.33
C LEU A 24 15.21 -14.66 -8.53
N THR A 25 16.31 -13.97 -8.21
CA THR A 25 17.23 -14.46 -7.18
C THR A 25 16.64 -14.18 -5.79
N LYS A 26 17.19 -14.76 -4.72
CA LYS A 26 16.79 -14.39 -3.34
C LYS A 26 16.86 -12.87 -3.08
N LYS A 27 17.84 -12.20 -3.67
CA LYS A 27 18.00 -10.74 -3.61
C LYS A 27 16.87 -10.02 -4.36
N GLY A 28 16.52 -10.51 -5.55
CA GLY A 28 15.39 -10.03 -6.34
C GLY A 28 14.06 -10.24 -5.64
N GLU A 29 13.82 -11.41 -5.05
CA GLU A 29 12.60 -11.71 -4.30
C GLU A 29 12.41 -10.75 -3.13
N LYS A 30 13.47 -10.47 -2.38
CA LYS A 30 13.40 -9.50 -1.26
C LYS A 30 13.00 -8.12 -1.77
N LEU A 31 13.66 -7.62 -2.82
CA LEU A 31 13.33 -6.33 -3.41
C LEU A 31 11.89 -6.30 -3.95
N ALA A 32 11.47 -7.35 -4.65
CA ALA A 32 10.12 -7.47 -5.20
C ALA A 32 9.06 -7.47 -4.10
N LYS A 33 9.30 -8.18 -2.98
CA LYS A 33 8.43 -8.15 -1.80
C LYS A 33 8.35 -6.76 -1.18
N ASP A 34 9.47 -6.05 -1.09
CA ASP A 34 9.51 -4.69 -0.54
C ASP A 34 8.77 -3.68 -1.43
N VAL A 35 8.87 -3.81 -2.76
CA VAL A 35 8.08 -3.06 -3.75
C VAL A 35 6.59 -3.38 -3.58
N TYR A 36 6.22 -4.65 -3.64
CA TYR A 36 4.83 -5.11 -3.51
C TYR A 36 4.17 -4.65 -2.20
N LYS A 37 4.86 -4.79 -1.07
CA LYS A 37 4.34 -4.38 0.24
C LYS A 37 4.08 -2.88 0.32
N ARG A 38 4.91 -2.05 -0.32
CA ARG A 38 4.70 -0.60 -0.38
C ARG A 38 3.47 -0.27 -1.22
N ASN A 39 3.34 -0.89 -2.39
CA ASN A 39 2.17 -0.75 -3.24
C ASN A 39 0.88 -1.12 -2.50
N GLU A 40 0.85 -2.30 -1.89
CA GLU A 40 -0.29 -2.82 -1.14
C GLU A 40 -0.67 -1.93 0.04
N THR A 41 0.33 -1.40 0.76
CA THR A 41 0.11 -0.44 1.86
C THR A 41 -0.63 0.80 1.35
N LEU A 42 -0.19 1.37 0.23
CA LEU A 42 -0.76 2.59 -0.33
C LEU A 42 -2.16 2.34 -0.89
N PHE A 43 -2.34 1.24 -1.62
CA PHE A 43 -3.65 0.82 -2.11
C PHE A 43 -4.66 0.68 -0.96
N ASN A 44 -4.30 -0.05 0.09
CA ASN A 44 -5.17 -0.26 1.25
C ASN A 44 -5.46 1.05 1.99
N PHE A 45 -4.47 1.91 2.15
CA PHE A 45 -4.66 3.24 2.73
C PHE A 45 -5.68 4.07 1.93
N LEU A 46 -5.52 4.13 0.60
CA LEU A 46 -6.43 4.87 -0.29
C LEU A 46 -7.85 4.31 -0.22
N LYS A 47 -8.01 2.98 -0.13
CA LYS A 47 -9.30 2.33 0.07
C LYS A 47 -9.93 2.70 1.42
N ILE A 48 -9.14 2.76 2.50
CA ILE A 48 -9.61 3.15 3.85
C ILE A 48 -10.20 4.57 3.84
N ILE A 49 -9.55 5.50 3.16
CA ILE A 49 -10.04 6.89 3.03
C ILE A 49 -11.14 7.05 1.96
N GLY A 50 -11.60 5.96 1.35
CA GLY A 50 -12.77 5.96 0.46
C GLY A 50 -12.48 6.22 -1.02
N VAL A 51 -11.23 6.14 -1.47
CA VAL A 51 -10.89 6.21 -2.89
C VAL A 51 -11.44 4.97 -3.62
N LYS A 52 -11.99 5.17 -4.82
CA LYS A 52 -12.49 4.08 -5.67
C LYS A 52 -11.34 3.14 -6.05
N GLU A 53 -11.64 1.84 -6.12
CA GLU A 53 -10.64 0.79 -6.31
C GLU A 53 -9.68 1.03 -7.47
N LYS A 54 -10.21 1.28 -8.66
CA LYS A 54 -9.40 1.54 -9.86
C LYS A 54 -8.47 2.74 -9.70
N VAL A 55 -8.96 3.80 -9.06
CA VAL A 55 -8.16 5.01 -8.80
C VAL A 55 -7.09 4.73 -7.73
N ALA A 56 -7.44 3.96 -6.70
CA ALA A 56 -6.50 3.56 -5.66
C ALA A 56 -5.36 2.70 -6.20
N GLU A 57 -5.64 1.79 -7.14
CA GLU A 57 -4.63 0.96 -7.80
C GLU A 57 -3.67 1.81 -8.65
N ASP A 58 -4.21 2.69 -9.49
CA ASP A 58 -3.41 3.58 -10.34
C ASP A 58 -2.55 4.55 -9.51
N ASP A 59 -3.10 5.11 -8.44
CA ASP A 59 -2.40 6.09 -7.61
C ASP A 59 -1.39 5.44 -6.67
N ALA A 60 -1.68 4.25 -6.13
CA ALA A 60 -0.70 3.49 -5.34
C ALA A 60 0.57 3.18 -6.15
N CYS A 61 0.41 2.78 -7.43
CA CYS A 61 1.53 2.54 -8.34
C CYS A 61 2.39 3.79 -8.57
N LYS A 62 1.76 4.97 -8.70
CA LYS A 62 2.50 6.23 -8.88
C LYS A 62 3.22 6.64 -7.59
N MET A 63 2.50 6.60 -6.46
CA MET A 63 3.00 7.05 -5.17
C MET A 63 4.15 6.18 -4.62
N GLU A 64 4.15 4.89 -4.93
CA GLU A 64 5.14 3.92 -4.46
C GLU A 64 6.60 4.35 -4.70
N HIS A 65 6.86 5.00 -5.84
CA HIS A 65 8.21 5.36 -6.26
C HIS A 65 8.73 6.66 -5.61
N ASP A 66 7.83 7.54 -5.17
CA ASP A 66 8.17 8.88 -4.69
C ASP A 66 8.14 9.00 -3.16
N LEU A 67 7.48 8.07 -2.47
CA LEU A 67 7.36 8.12 -1.02
C LEU A 67 8.60 7.62 -0.30
N THR A 68 8.99 8.36 0.75
CA THR A 68 10.10 7.95 1.61
C THR A 68 9.77 6.68 2.39
N PRO A 69 10.78 5.84 2.72
CA PRO A 69 10.55 4.65 3.55
C PRO A 69 9.92 4.97 4.91
N ALA A 70 10.20 6.15 5.48
CA ALA A 70 9.63 6.57 6.76
C ALA A 70 8.11 6.80 6.66
N THR A 71 7.65 7.43 5.57
CA THR A 71 6.22 7.65 5.30
C THR A 71 5.51 6.33 5.09
N THR A 72 6.02 5.47 4.20
CA THR A 72 5.36 4.19 3.89
C THR A 72 5.31 3.26 5.10
N LYS A 73 6.32 3.31 5.99
CA LYS A 73 6.31 2.56 7.25
C LYS A 73 5.19 3.01 8.19
N HIS A 74 4.92 4.32 8.30
CA HIS A 74 3.84 4.82 9.15
C HIS A 74 2.47 4.53 8.54
N LEU A 75 2.32 4.66 7.22
CA LEU A 75 1.09 4.25 6.54
C LEU A 75 0.82 2.76 6.71
N ALA A 76 1.85 1.90 6.61
CA ALA A 76 1.70 0.47 6.85
C ALA A 76 1.17 0.17 8.25
N LYS A 77 1.73 0.82 9.28
CA LYS A 77 1.24 0.69 10.66
C LYS A 77 -0.21 1.17 10.83
N PHE A 78 -0.59 2.25 10.16
CA PHE A 78 -1.96 2.76 10.21
C PHE A 78 -2.94 1.81 9.54
N VAL A 79 -2.61 1.29 8.36
CA VAL A 79 -3.40 0.27 7.66
C VAL A 79 -3.55 -0.96 8.53
N GLU A 80 -2.45 -1.47 9.10
CA GLU A 80 -2.45 -2.60 10.02
C GLU A 80 -3.33 -2.34 11.24
N PHE A 81 -3.20 -1.17 11.88
CA PHE A 81 -4.03 -0.77 13.02
C PHE A 81 -5.53 -0.78 12.68
N VAL A 82 -5.91 -0.25 11.52
CA VAL A 82 -7.30 -0.23 11.07
C VAL A 82 -7.82 -1.65 10.76
N GLN A 83 -7.05 -2.44 10.01
CA GLN A 83 -7.46 -3.77 9.57
C GLN A 83 -7.47 -4.81 10.69
N SER A 84 -6.58 -4.68 11.68
CA SER A 84 -6.51 -5.57 12.84
C SER A 84 -7.40 -5.14 14.01
N SER A 85 -8.08 -3.99 13.90
CA SER A 85 -8.97 -3.51 14.95
C SER A 85 -10.11 -4.51 15.20
N PRO A 86 -10.39 -4.90 16.45
CA PRO A 86 -11.43 -5.88 16.78
C PRO A 86 -12.86 -5.40 16.45
N ARG A 87 -13.04 -4.09 16.26
CA ARG A 87 -14.29 -3.47 15.82
C ARG A 87 -14.00 -2.40 14.78
N ASN A 88 -14.94 -2.17 13.87
CA ASN A 88 -14.84 -1.04 12.94
C ASN A 88 -14.76 0.28 13.74
N PRO A 89 -13.70 1.08 13.58
CA PRO A 89 -13.59 2.35 14.27
C PRO A 89 -14.73 3.32 13.88
N LYS A 90 -15.48 3.84 14.86
CA LYS A 90 -16.58 4.79 14.63
C LYS A 90 -16.13 5.98 13.76
N TRP A 91 -14.91 6.47 13.95
CA TRP A 91 -14.37 7.61 13.20
C TRP A 91 -14.23 7.34 11.70
N LEU A 92 -14.08 6.09 11.24
CA LEU A 92 -14.05 5.77 9.81
C LEU A 92 -15.42 5.98 9.17
N ASP A 93 -16.49 5.57 9.84
CA ASP A 93 -17.85 5.79 9.35
C ASP A 93 -18.20 7.27 9.38
N HIS A 94 -17.73 7.99 10.41
CA HIS A 94 -17.88 9.44 10.51
C HIS A 94 -17.12 10.14 9.37
N PHE A 95 -15.90 9.69 9.06
CA PHE A 95 -15.13 10.22 7.94
C PHE A 95 -15.80 9.94 6.60
N LYS A 96 -16.36 8.74 6.38
CA LYS A 96 -17.14 8.43 5.17
C LYS A 96 -18.37 9.32 5.05
N TYR A 97 -19.05 9.63 6.15
CA TYR A 97 -20.17 10.57 6.16
C TYR A 97 -19.72 12.00 5.82
N TYR A 98 -18.64 12.46 6.46
CA TYR A 98 -18.05 13.78 6.21
C TYR A 98 -17.61 13.93 4.74
N SER A 99 -16.95 12.93 4.18
CA SER A 99 -16.49 12.93 2.79
C SER A 99 -17.64 13.12 1.77
N LYS A 100 -18.85 12.67 2.11
CA LYS A 100 -20.05 12.82 1.25
C LYS A 100 -20.83 14.10 1.49
N THR A 101 -20.84 14.61 2.72
CA THR A 101 -21.79 15.65 3.15
C THR A 101 -21.14 16.96 3.57
N GLY A 102 -19.83 16.95 3.86
CA GLY A 102 -19.10 18.05 4.47
C GLY A 102 -19.46 18.32 5.93
N LYS A 103 -20.26 17.47 6.57
CA LYS A 103 -20.74 17.65 7.95
C LYS A 103 -20.17 16.57 8.87
N HIS A 104 -19.90 16.93 10.11
CA HIS A 104 -19.52 15.98 11.15
C HIS A 104 -20.75 15.32 11.76
N ILE A 105 -20.63 14.04 12.09
CA ILE A 105 -21.58 13.37 12.98
C ILE A 105 -21.20 13.75 14.42
N GLU A 106 -22.15 14.28 15.18
CA GLU A 106 -21.97 14.49 16.61
C GLU A 106 -21.81 13.14 17.31
N CYS A 107 -20.61 12.85 17.80
CA CYS A 107 -20.41 11.78 18.77
C CYS A 107 -21.05 12.23 20.08
N LYS A 108 -22.13 11.58 20.50
CA LYS A 108 -22.53 11.64 21.91
C LYS A 108 -21.42 10.96 22.70
N GLU A 109 -20.76 11.69 23.60
CA GLU A 109 -19.79 11.10 24.52
C GLU A 109 -20.49 9.98 25.29
N GLU A 110 -20.13 8.72 25.00
CA GLU A 110 -20.33 7.67 25.97
C GLU A 110 -19.36 7.99 27.10
N VAL A 111 -19.89 8.65 28.14
CA VAL A 111 -19.18 8.88 29.39
C VAL A 111 -18.61 7.54 29.83
N LEU A 112 -17.30 7.39 29.70
CA LEU A 112 -16.55 6.30 30.31
C LEU A 112 -16.75 6.45 31.82
N LYS A 113 -17.74 5.74 32.35
CA LYS A 113 -17.92 5.52 33.79
C LYS A 113 -17.05 4.35 34.21
#